data_AF-A0AAD5QC15-F1
#
_entry.id   AF-A0AAD5QC15-F1
#
_cell.length_a   1.000
_cell.length_b   1.000
_cell.length_c   1.000
_cell.angle_alpha   90.00
_cell.angle_beta   90.00
_cell.angle_gamma   90.00
#
_symmetry.space_group_name_H-M   'P 1'
#
loop_
_entity.id
_entity.type
_entity.pdbx_description
1 polymer ?
#
loop_
_entity_poly.entity_id
_entity_poly.type
_entity_poly.pdbx_seq_one_letter_code
_entity_poly.pdbx_strand_id
1 'polypeptide(L)'
;MWSVPQSTDFTSQYGFRDLLTRVMVIGHLSVVEEVGSAASLYATTTSGEPVCVLLKKVEDNVHVGCKAGNQELVNAIVKDFQDICMGR
;
A
#
# COMPACT_ATOMS: atom_id res chain seq x y z
N MET A 1 -2.71 13.26 -15.68
CA MET A 1 -4.03 12.62 -15.52
C MET A 1 -3.83 11.45 -14.57
N TRP A 2 -4.56 11.38 -13.46
CA TRP A 2 -4.37 10.29 -12.49
C TRP A 2 -4.94 8.98 -13.03
N SER A 3 -4.33 7.85 -12.67
CA SER A 3 -4.86 6.52 -12.98
C SER A 3 -6.16 6.24 -12.22
N VAL A 4 -6.86 5.18 -12.63
CA VAL A 4 -7.95 4.63 -11.84
C VAL A 4 -7.35 4.02 -10.57
N PRO A 5 -7.91 4.29 -9.37
CA PRO A 5 -7.47 3.63 -8.15
C PRO A 5 -7.65 2.11 -8.27
N GLN A 6 -6.65 1.34 -7.86
CA GLN A 6 -6.73 -0.12 -7.80
C GLN A 6 -6.59 -0.55 -6.34
N SER A 7 -7.26 -1.63 -5.98
CA SER A 7 -7.10 -2.24 -4.66
C SER A 7 -7.11 -3.76 -4.73
N THR A 8 -6.61 -4.37 -3.66
CA THR A 8 -6.68 -5.81 -3.42
C THR A 8 -7.01 -6.06 -1.95
N ASP A 9 -7.77 -7.12 -1.72
CA ASP A 9 -8.17 -7.58 -0.39
C ASP A 9 -7.68 -9.01 -0.21
N PHE A 10 -7.08 -9.29 0.94
CA PHE A 10 -6.53 -10.61 1.25
C PHE A 10 -6.42 -10.81 2.76
N THR A 11 -6.13 -12.03 3.17
CA THR A 11 -5.93 -12.35 4.60
C THR A 11 -4.44 -12.38 4.95
N SER A 12 -4.10 -11.90 6.15
CA SER A 12 -2.75 -11.97 6.69
C SER A 12 -2.75 -12.11 8.21
N GLN A 13 -1.89 -12.99 8.72
CA GLN A 13 -1.73 -13.22 10.17
C GLN A 13 -0.83 -12.17 10.84
N TYR A 14 -0.14 -11.33 10.08
CA TYR A 14 0.70 -10.27 10.63
C TYR A 14 -0.15 -9.17 11.26
N GLY A 15 0.35 -8.59 12.35
CA GLY A 15 -0.26 -7.43 12.98
C GLY A 15 -0.24 -6.21 12.07
N PHE A 16 -1.16 -5.26 12.27
CA PHE A 16 -1.22 -4.05 11.47
C PHE A 16 0.12 -3.29 11.45
N ARG A 17 0.79 -3.19 12.62
CA ARG A 17 2.08 -2.51 12.74
C ARG A 17 3.19 -3.20 11.95
N ASP A 18 3.19 -4.53 11.90
CA ASP A 18 4.17 -5.30 11.12
C ASP A 18 3.96 -5.09 9.62
N LEU A 19 2.70 -5.13 9.18
CA LEU A 19 2.34 -4.86 7.78
C LEU A 19 2.72 -3.45 7.38
N LEU A 20 2.39 -2.45 8.21
CA LEU A 20 2.72 -1.06 7.96
C LEU A 20 4.24 -0.86 7.84
N THR A 21 5.00 -1.44 8.77
CA THR A 21 6.46 -1.38 8.75
C THR A 21 7.04 -1.99 7.47
N ARG A 22 6.53 -3.15 7.02
CA ARG A 22 6.97 -3.80 5.78
C ARG A 22 6.70 -2.93 4.55
N VAL A 23 5.48 -2.40 4.43
CA VAL A 23 5.09 -1.53 3.30
C VAL A 23 5.91 -0.24 3.29
N MET A 24 6.16 0.37 4.45
CA MET A 24 7.00 1.57 4.56
C MET A 24 8.45 1.31 4.15
N VAL A 25 9.06 0.25 4.70
CA VAL A 25 10.50 -0.01 4.51
C VAL A 25 10.78 -0.52 3.10
N ILE A 26 9.98 -1.45 2.59
CA ILE A 26 10.20 -2.05 1.27
C ILE A 26 9.71 -1.12 0.16
N GLY A 27 8.55 -0.47 0.37
CA GLY A 27 7.96 0.46 -0.59
C GLY A 27 8.56 1.87 -0.55
N HIS A 28 9.47 2.15 0.39
CA HIS A 28 10.02 3.50 0.62
C HIS A 28 8.94 4.59 0.76
N LEU A 29 7.84 4.23 1.43
CA LEU A 29 6.68 5.08 1.63
C LEU A 29 6.74 5.77 2.99
N SER A 30 6.31 7.03 3.03
CA SER A 30 6.13 7.79 4.25
C SER A 30 4.67 7.77 4.68
N VAL A 31 4.41 7.60 5.98
CA VAL A 31 3.05 7.71 6.54
C VAL A 31 2.62 9.16 6.54
N VAL A 32 1.47 9.44 5.94
CA VAL A 32 0.83 10.76 5.95
C VAL A 32 -0.14 10.85 7.13
N GLU A 33 -0.90 9.78 7.35
CA GLU A 33 -1.92 9.70 8.39
C GLU A 33 -2.08 8.23 8.84
N GLU A 34 -2.27 8.02 10.13
CA GLU A 34 -2.56 6.73 10.75
C GLU A 34 -3.76 6.89 11.70
N VAL A 35 -4.82 6.10 11.49
CA VAL A 35 -6.03 6.11 12.33
C VAL A 35 -6.42 4.67 12.63
N GLY A 36 -6.18 4.23 13.88
CA GLY A 36 -6.44 2.85 14.29
C GLY A 36 -5.62 1.87 13.46
N SER A 37 -6.29 0.91 12.81
CA SER A 37 -5.67 -0.08 11.92
C SER A 37 -5.73 0.33 10.44
N ALA A 38 -5.63 1.62 10.15
CA ALA A 38 -5.58 2.18 8.81
C ALA A 38 -4.47 3.24 8.69
N ALA A 39 -3.75 3.24 7.58
CA ALA A 39 -2.74 4.25 7.28
C ALA A 39 -2.78 4.67 5.81
N SER A 40 -2.66 5.98 5.59
CA SER A 40 -2.41 6.59 4.29
C SER A 40 -0.92 6.83 4.13
N LEU A 41 -0.33 6.37 3.04
CA LEU A 41 1.08 6.54 2.75
C LEU A 41 1.30 7.27 1.42
N TYR A 42 2.47 7.91 1.32
CA TYR A 42 2.87 8.69 0.17
C TYR A 42 4.34 8.44 -0.19
N ALA A 43 4.61 8.42 -1.50
CA ALA A 43 5.94 8.46 -2.07
C ALA A 43 5.91 9.20 -3.42
N THR A 44 7.08 9.36 -4.00
CA THR A 44 7.21 9.78 -5.41
C THR A 44 8.03 8.75 -6.16
N THR A 45 7.72 8.57 -7.44
CA THR A 45 8.61 7.85 -8.36
C THR A 45 9.92 8.61 -8.52
N THR A 46 10.91 7.99 -9.14
CA THR A 46 12.17 8.66 -9.51
C THR A 46 11.97 9.82 -10.48
N SER A 47 10.85 9.85 -11.22
CA SER A 47 10.45 10.97 -12.08
C SER A 47 9.66 12.06 -11.34
N GLY A 48 9.45 11.93 -10.03
CA GLY A 48 8.70 12.89 -9.22
C GLY A 48 7.18 12.72 -9.27
N GLU A 49 6.67 11.65 -9.89
CA GLU A 49 5.22 11.42 -9.97
C GLU A 49 4.69 10.88 -8.64
N PRO A 50 3.56 11.39 -8.14
CA PRO A 50 3.03 11.01 -6.84
C PRO A 50 2.48 9.57 -6.83
N VAL A 51 2.73 8.87 -5.73
CA VAL A 51 2.19 7.54 -5.41
C VAL A 51 1.51 7.61 -4.05
N CYS A 52 0.22 7.30 -4.01
CA CYS A 52 -0.56 7.27 -2.78
C CYS A 52 -1.04 5.85 -2.51
N VAL A 53 -0.89 5.38 -1.27
CA VAL A 53 -1.22 4.02 -0.85
C VAL A 53 -2.11 4.07 0.40
N LEU A 54 -3.09 3.18 0.47
CA LEU A 54 -3.96 3.01 1.61
C LEU A 54 -3.83 1.58 2.12
N LEU A 55 -3.32 1.41 3.33
CA LEU A 55 -3.28 0.13 4.02
C LEU A 55 -4.34 0.13 5.11
N LYS A 56 -5.22 -0.87 5.13
CA LYS A 56 -6.17 -1.09 6.23
C LYS A 56 -6.14 -2.54 6.66
N LYS A 57 -6.30 -2.79 7.95
CA LYS A 57 -6.50 -4.13 8.50
C LYS A 57 -7.73 -4.14 9.41
N VAL A 58 -8.63 -5.09 9.16
CA VAL A 58 -9.78 -5.39 10.00
C VAL A 58 -9.73 -6.89 10.29
N GLU A 59 -9.43 -7.24 11.55
CA GLU A 59 -9.12 -8.62 11.94
C GLU A 59 -8.00 -9.17 11.04
N ASP A 60 -8.22 -10.30 10.38
CA ASP A 60 -7.25 -10.89 9.45
C ASP A 60 -7.32 -10.31 8.04
N ASN A 61 -8.37 -9.56 7.70
CA ASN A 61 -8.55 -8.98 6.38
C ASN A 61 -7.71 -7.72 6.23
N VAL A 62 -6.90 -7.70 5.17
CA VAL A 62 -6.03 -6.59 4.79
C VAL A 62 -6.51 -6.05 3.46
N HIS A 63 -6.68 -4.74 3.40
CA HIS A 63 -6.96 -3.99 2.20
C HIS A 63 -5.74 -3.14 1.84
N VAL A 64 -5.29 -3.26 0.59
CA VAL A 64 -4.27 -2.38 0.01
C VAL A 64 -4.85 -1.69 -1.20
N GLY A 65 -4.97 -0.36 -1.14
CA GLY A 65 -5.35 0.50 -2.25
C GLY A 65 -4.17 1.33 -2.73
N CYS A 66 -4.10 1.62 -4.03
CA CYS A 66 -3.05 2.45 -4.61
C CYS A 66 -3.61 3.36 -5.72
N LYS A 67 -3.01 4.54 -5.85
CA LYS A 67 -3.26 5.50 -6.93
C LYS A 67 -1.95 6.19 -7.34
N ALA A 68 -1.70 6.27 -8.64
CA ALA A 68 -0.54 6.95 -9.21
C ALA A 68 -0.88 7.57 -10.58
N GLY A 69 0.12 8.09 -11.29
CA GLY A 69 -0.05 8.64 -12.65
C GLY A 69 -0.16 7.58 -13.76
N ASN A 70 0.20 6.33 -13.50
CA ASN A 70 0.28 5.24 -14.49
C ASN A 70 -0.43 3.97 -13.96
N GLN A 71 -1.30 3.36 -14.78
CA GLN A 71 -2.10 2.21 -14.37
C GLN A 71 -1.29 0.91 -14.20
N GLU A 72 -0.29 0.68 -15.06
CA GLU A 72 0.59 -0.49 -14.95
C GLU A 72 1.41 -0.44 -13.67
N LEU A 73 1.91 0.75 -13.32
CA LEU A 73 2.59 1.00 -12.05
C LEU A 73 1.66 0.72 -10.86
N VAL A 74 0.42 1.21 -10.90
CA VAL A 74 -0.56 0.93 -9.85
C VAL A 74 -0.81 -0.57 -9.70
N ASN A 75 -0.98 -1.30 -10.81
CA ASN A 75 -1.21 -2.74 -10.78
C ASN A 75 0.00 -3.51 -10.20
N ALA A 76 1.22 -3.09 -10.57
CA ALA A 76 2.44 -3.66 -10.03
C ALA A 76 2.57 -3.42 -8.53
N ILE A 77 2.40 -2.17 -8.07
CA ILE A 77 2.50 -1.80 -6.65
C ILE A 77 1.50 -2.57 -5.79
N VAL A 78 0.24 -2.66 -6.22
CA VAL A 78 -0.80 -3.39 -5.47
C VAL A 78 -0.44 -4.86 -5.32
N LYS A 79 0.08 -5.48 -6.38
CA LYS A 79 0.52 -6.87 -6.37
C LYS A 79 1.74 -7.07 -5.45
N ASP A 80 2.76 -6.22 -5.59
CA ASP A 80 3.98 -6.30 -4.79
C ASP A 80 3.67 -6.14 -3.29
N PHE A 81 2.79 -5.20 -2.92
CA PHE A 81 2.39 -5.04 -1.52
C PHE A 81 1.53 -6.19 -1.00
N GLN A 82 0.70 -6.80 -1.85
CA GLN A 82 0.02 -8.03 -1.48
C GLN A 82 1.02 -9.14 -1.14
N ASP A 83 2.02 -9.35 -2.00
CA ASP A 83 3.06 -10.38 -1.79
C ASP A 83 3.89 -10.08 -0.54
N ILE A 84 4.32 -8.83 -0.32
CA ILE A 84 5.04 -8.37 0.88
C ILE A 84 4.23 -8.63 2.16
N CYS A 85 2.92 -8.33 2.13
CA CYS A 85 2.03 -8.52 3.28
C CYS A 85 1.66 -9.99 3.51
N MET A 86 1.86 -10.86 2.52
CA MET A 86 1.79 -12.31 2.65
C MET A 86 3.14 -12.95 3.03
N GLY A 87 4.23 -12.18 3.02
CA GLY A 87 5.58 -12.66 3.33
C GLY A 87 6.23 -13.47 2.21
N ARG A 88 5.90 -13.15 0.95
CA ARG A 88 6.49 -13.76 -0.25
C ARG A 88 7.61 -12.90 -0.84
#